data_AF-X1JFQ8-F1
#
_entry.id   AF-X1JFQ8-F1
#
_cell.length_a   1.000
_cell.length_b   1.000
_cell.length_c   1.000
_cell.angle_alpha   90.00
_cell.angle_beta   90.00
_cell.angle_gamma   90.00
#
_symmetry.space_group_name_H-M   'P 1'
#
loop_
_entity.id
_entity.type
_entity.pdbx_description
1 polymer ?
#
loop_
_entity_poly.entity_id
_entity_poly.type
_entity_poly.pdbx_seq_one_letter_code
_entity_poly.pdbx_strand_id
1 'polypeptide(L)'
;MRREQIAEYNKHINIKVIIETAILTRDEIKKVCAIIERAGADFVKTSTGFGVKGVELDDVRLIREVVTRNIGVKASGGIRTFKDAQALIDAGATRLGTSSGINIIKEYSAIFDK
;
A
#
# COMPACT_ATOMS: atom_id res chain seq x y z
N MET A 1 -4.13 17.71 -8.77
CA MET A 1 -5.57 17.64 -8.44
C MET A 1 -5.81 18.37 -7.14
N ARG A 2 -6.83 19.22 -7.06
CA ARG A 2 -7.22 19.90 -5.81
C ARG A 2 -7.95 18.94 -4.88
N ARG A 3 -7.90 19.19 -3.57
CA ARG A 3 -8.63 18.40 -2.54
C ARG A 3 -10.10 18.24 -2.89
N GLU A 4 -10.75 19.30 -3.36
CA GLU A 4 -12.15 19.30 -3.79
C GLU A 4 -12.43 18.29 -4.92
N GLN A 5 -11.49 18.13 -5.86
CA GLN A 5 -11.65 17.17 -6.95
C GLN A 5 -11.54 15.74 -6.43
N ILE A 6 -10.58 15.46 -5.55
CA ILE A 6 -10.45 14.14 -4.93
C ILE A 6 -11.69 13.82 -4.09
N ALA A 7 -12.16 14.78 -3.28
CA ALA A 7 -13.33 14.63 -2.43
C ALA A 7 -14.64 14.49 -3.22
N GLU A 8 -14.72 15.01 -4.45
CA GLU A 8 -15.87 14.77 -5.31
C GLU A 8 -15.83 13.36 -5.92
N TYR A 9 -14.67 12.96 -6.45
CA TYR A 9 -14.53 11.66 -7.10
C TYR A 9 -14.57 10.49 -6.12
N ASN A 10 -14.03 10.64 -4.91
CA ASN A 10 -13.95 9.54 -3.94
C ASN A 10 -15.30 9.11 -3.35
N LYS A 11 -16.36 9.91 -3.54
CA LYS A 11 -17.75 9.52 -3.22
C LYS A 11 -18.22 8.29 -4.01
N HIS A 12 -17.60 8.05 -5.16
CA HIS A 12 -18.02 6.99 -6.10
C HIS A 12 -16.92 6.00 -6.41
N ILE A 13 -15.64 6.42 -6.37
CA ILE A 13 -14.50 5.58 -6.75
C ILE A 13 -13.32 5.69 -5.77
N ASN A 14 -12.74 4.56 -5.38
CA ASN A 14 -11.57 4.55 -4.49
C ASN A 14 -10.30 5.06 -5.20
N ILE A 15 -9.79 6.21 -4.76
CA ILE A 15 -8.56 6.84 -5.23
C ILE A 15 -7.36 6.36 -4.41
N LYS A 16 -6.29 6.01 -5.12
CA LYS A 16 -5.05 5.50 -4.53
C LYS A 16 -3.89 6.29 -5.12
N VAL A 17 -3.03 6.83 -4.27
CA VAL A 17 -1.87 7.61 -4.72
C VAL A 17 -0.62 6.76 -4.54
N ILE A 18 0.10 6.50 -5.64
CA ILE A 18 1.39 5.79 -5.61
C ILE A 18 2.48 6.80 -5.29
N ILE A 19 3.29 6.54 -4.26
CA ILE A 19 4.36 7.45 -3.83
C ILE A 19 5.76 7.01 -4.27
N GLU A 20 5.89 5.77 -4.77
CA GLU A 20 7.15 5.16 -5.18
C GLU A 20 8.22 5.24 -4.08
N THR A 21 7.99 4.50 -2.97
CA THR A 21 8.88 4.53 -1.79
C THR A 21 10.34 4.17 -2.11
N ALA A 22 10.55 3.47 -3.22
CA ALA A 22 11.87 3.10 -3.75
C ALA A 22 12.85 4.28 -3.89
N ILE A 23 12.34 5.49 -4.12
CA ILE A 23 13.13 6.69 -4.41
C ILE A 23 12.90 7.81 -3.40
N LEU A 24 12.19 7.55 -2.31
CA LEU A 24 11.90 8.53 -1.27
C LEU A 24 12.66 8.20 0.01
N THR A 25 13.12 9.24 0.69
CA THR A 25 13.60 9.15 2.07
C THR A 25 12.42 8.93 3.03
N ARG A 26 12.72 8.43 4.24
CA ARG A 26 11.70 8.26 5.29
C ARG A 26 10.95 9.58 5.59
N ASP A 27 11.65 10.71 5.64
CA ASP A 27 11.01 12.00 5.92
C ASP A 27 10.13 12.49 4.76
N GLU A 28 10.49 12.19 3.52
CA GLU A 28 9.63 12.47 2.36
C GLU A 28 8.40 11.58 2.34
N ILE A 29 8.52 10.30 2.72
CA ILE A 29 7.36 9.40 2.90
C ILE A 29 6.39 9.99 3.92
N LYS A 30 6.87 10.46 5.07
CA LYS A 30 6.02 11.10 6.09
C LYS A 30 5.31 12.34 5.55
N LYS A 31 6.05 13.23 4.88
CA LYS A 31 5.50 14.47 4.30
C LYS A 31 4.45 14.18 3.23
N VAL A 32 4.71 13.26 2.32
CA VAL A 32 3.78 12.94 1.23
C VAL A 32 2.52 12.25 1.76
N CYS A 33 2.64 11.38 2.77
CA CYS A 33 1.49 10.77 3.44
C CYS A 33 0.55 11.84 4.04
N ALA A 34 1.10 12.83 4.76
CA ALA A 34 0.32 13.93 5.30
C ALA A 34 -0.32 14.82 4.22
N ILE A 35 0.30 14.95 3.04
CA ILE A 35 -0.28 15.65 1.89
C ILE A 35 -1.46 14.85 1.32
N ILE A 36 -1.28 13.55 1.09
CA ILE A 36 -2.28 12.65 0.52
C ILE A 36 -3.53 12.59 1.41
N GLU A 37 -3.33 12.48 2.72
CA GLU A 37 -4.42 12.46 3.68
C GLU A 37 -5.21 13.77 3.69
N ARG A 38 -4.53 14.92 3.73
CA ARG A 38 -5.20 16.22 3.60
C ARG A 38 -5.92 16.39 2.27
N ALA A 39 -5.43 15.74 1.21
CA ALA A 39 -6.04 15.75 -0.10
C ALA A 39 -7.30 14.86 -0.18
N GLY A 40 -7.50 13.94 0.78
CA GLY A 40 -8.69 13.10 0.87
C GLY A 40 -8.63 11.81 0.05
N ALA A 41 -7.45 11.31 -0.30
CA ALA A 41 -7.36 10.02 -1.01
C ALA A 41 -7.68 8.84 -0.08
N ASP A 42 -8.18 7.74 -0.64
CA ASP A 42 -8.60 6.57 0.14
C ASP A 42 -7.43 5.63 0.46
N PHE A 43 -6.34 5.67 -0.33
CA PHE A 43 -5.16 4.86 -0.10
C PHE A 43 -3.84 5.59 -0.42
N VAL A 44 -2.83 5.33 0.39
CA VAL A 44 -1.43 5.45 -0.01
C VAL A 44 -0.98 4.10 -0.58
N LYS A 45 -0.33 4.11 -1.75
CA LYS A 45 0.23 2.91 -2.40
C LYS A 45 1.75 3.02 -2.47
N THR A 46 2.46 1.95 -2.11
CA THR A 46 3.93 1.97 -1.99
C THR A 46 4.62 2.18 -3.34
N SER A 47 4.44 1.27 -4.30
CA SER A 47 5.29 1.21 -5.50
C SER A 47 4.47 0.93 -6.77
N THR A 48 4.96 1.38 -7.92
CA THR A 48 4.38 1.10 -9.24
C THR A 48 4.54 -0.36 -9.63
N GLY A 49 5.65 -0.99 -9.23
CA GLY A 49 6.08 -2.32 -9.69
C GLY A 49 7.06 -2.27 -10.87
N PHE A 50 7.43 -1.08 -11.33
CA PHE A 50 8.39 -0.85 -12.42
C PHE A 50 9.66 -0.09 -11.95
N GLY A 51 9.71 0.30 -10.67
CA GLY A 51 10.84 1.01 -10.08
C GLY A 51 12.05 0.10 -9.77
N VAL A 52 13.06 0.72 -9.16
CA VAL A 52 14.35 0.07 -8.86
C VAL A 52 14.28 -1.01 -7.79
N LYS A 53 13.28 -0.95 -6.90
CA LYS A 53 13.05 -1.94 -5.85
C LYS A 53 11.56 -2.17 -5.60
N GLY A 54 11.23 -3.35 -5.07
CA GLY A 54 9.87 -3.74 -4.68
C GLY A 54 9.40 -3.05 -3.39
N VAL A 55 8.30 -3.55 -2.82
CA VAL A 55 7.84 -3.08 -1.51
C VAL A 55 8.79 -3.55 -0.41
N GLU A 56 9.16 -2.65 0.49
CA GLU A 56 9.88 -2.98 1.71
C GLU A 56 8.94 -2.96 2.92
N LEU A 57 9.19 -3.86 3.87
CA LEU A 57 8.36 -4.03 5.06
C LEU A 57 8.33 -2.77 5.93
N ASP A 58 9.48 -2.11 6.07
CA ASP A 58 9.62 -0.91 6.90
C ASP A 58 8.96 0.32 6.30
N ASP A 59 8.82 0.38 4.97
CA ASP A 59 8.05 1.42 4.29
C ASP A 59 6.56 1.28 4.62
N VAL A 60 6.03 0.05 4.59
CA VAL A 60 4.62 -0.22 4.95
C VAL A 60 4.36 0.16 6.41
N ARG A 61 5.25 -0.24 7.33
CA ARG A 61 5.15 0.15 8.75
C ARG A 61 5.17 1.65 8.93
N LEU A 62 6.10 2.34 8.27
CA LEU A 62 6.23 3.79 8.34
C LEU A 62 4.97 4.48 7.83
N ILE A 63 4.45 4.08 6.66
CA ILE A 63 3.22 4.64 6.10
C ILE A 63 2.06 4.42 7.07
N ARG A 64 1.92 3.19 7.62
CA ARG A 64 0.85 2.87 8.57
C ARG A 64 0.93 3.72 9.84
N GLU A 65 2.13 3.95 10.36
CA GLU A 65 2.37 4.75 11.56
C GLU A 65 1.92 6.21 11.37
N VAL A 66 2.19 6.79 10.20
CA VAL A 66 1.96 8.23 9.99
C VAL A 66 0.60 8.60 9.45
N VAL A 67 -0.12 7.67 8.85
CA VAL A 67 -1.46 7.93 8.32
C VAL A 67 -2.55 7.54 9.32
N THR A 68 -3.71 8.21 9.33
CA THR A 68 -4.82 7.81 10.21
C THR A 68 -5.49 6.51 9.75
N ARG A 69 -6.31 5.91 10.61
CA ARG A 69 -7.05 4.67 10.29
C ARG A 69 -8.04 4.84 9.14
N ASN A 70 -8.38 6.07 8.75
CA ASN A 70 -9.34 6.36 7.70
C ASN A 70 -8.78 6.16 6.29
N ILE A 71 -7.46 6.14 6.13
CA ILE A 71 -6.79 5.90 4.86
C ILE A 71 -6.13 4.52 4.86
N GLY A 72 -6.34 3.79 3.77
CA GLY A 72 -5.77 2.47 3.57
C GLY A 72 -4.31 2.51 3.12
N VAL A 73 -3.61 1.41 3.36
CA VAL A 73 -2.22 1.22 2.91
C VAL A 73 -2.21 0.08 1.90
N LYS A 74 -1.86 0.39 0.65
CA LYS A 74 -1.73 -0.61 -0.41
C LYS A 74 -0.25 -0.93 -0.66
N ALA A 75 0.20 -2.07 -0.18
CA ALA A 75 1.53 -2.60 -0.49
C ALA A 75 1.54 -3.23 -1.89
N SER A 76 2.55 -2.93 -2.71
CA SER A 76 2.70 -3.55 -4.03
C SER A 76 4.13 -3.51 -4.56
N GLY A 77 4.48 -4.54 -5.33
CA GLY A 77 5.79 -4.71 -5.96
C GLY A 77 6.56 -5.87 -5.35
N GLY A 78 6.67 -6.99 -6.07
CA GLY A 78 7.49 -8.14 -5.65
C GLY A 78 6.85 -9.09 -4.61
N ILE A 79 5.56 -8.96 -4.30
CA ILE A 79 4.83 -9.83 -3.36
C ILE A 79 4.47 -11.14 -4.06
N ARG A 80 5.13 -12.27 -3.73
CA ARG A 80 5.00 -13.53 -4.50
C ARG A 80 4.47 -14.70 -3.69
N THR A 81 4.74 -14.71 -2.39
CA THR A 81 4.43 -15.82 -1.48
C THR A 81 3.39 -15.44 -0.44
N PHE A 82 2.76 -16.44 0.19
CA PHE A 82 1.89 -16.23 1.34
C PHE A 82 2.63 -15.54 2.49
N LYS A 83 3.90 -15.91 2.72
CA LYS A 83 4.75 -15.29 3.74
C LYS A 83 4.96 -13.78 3.50
N ASP A 84 5.22 -13.38 2.25
CA ASP A 84 5.35 -11.97 1.89
C ASP A 84 4.05 -11.21 2.17
N ALA A 85 2.92 -11.80 1.74
CA ALA A 85 1.60 -11.22 1.91
C ALA A 85 1.26 -11.03 3.40
N GLN A 86 1.47 -12.06 4.22
CA GLN A 86 1.22 -12.03 5.65
C GLN A 86 2.08 -10.97 6.34
N ALA A 87 3.38 -10.93 6.06
CA ALA A 87 4.28 -9.95 6.67
C ALA A 87 3.84 -8.50 6.37
N LEU A 88 3.39 -8.21 5.15
CA LEU A 88 2.93 -6.88 4.77
C LEU A 88 1.58 -6.53 5.42
N ILE A 89 0.67 -7.50 5.56
CA ILE A 89 -0.58 -7.32 6.30
C ILE A 89 -0.29 -7.00 7.76
N ASP A 90 0.61 -7.77 8.40
CA ASP A 90 1.02 -7.56 9.78
C ASP A 90 1.71 -6.20 9.99
N ALA A 91 2.45 -5.72 8.98
CA ALA A 91 3.04 -4.39 8.96
C ALA A 91 2.01 -3.25 8.79
N GLY A 92 0.76 -3.57 8.47
CA GLY A 92 -0.33 -2.61 8.38
C GLY A 92 -0.89 -2.35 6.98
N ALA A 93 -0.51 -3.14 5.97
CA ALA A 93 -1.16 -3.10 4.67
C ALA A 93 -2.62 -3.58 4.77
N THR A 94 -3.55 -2.77 4.29
CA THR A 94 -4.98 -3.13 4.18
C THR A 94 -5.36 -3.60 2.78
N ARG A 95 -4.43 -3.49 1.82
CA ARG A 95 -4.57 -4.05 0.47
C ARG A 95 -3.22 -4.48 -0.08
N LEU A 96 -3.20 -5.57 -0.84
CA LEU A 96 -2.02 -6.02 -1.58
C LEU A 96 -2.24 -5.82 -3.09
N GLY A 97 -1.20 -5.41 -3.79
CA GLY A 97 -1.14 -5.37 -5.26
C GLY A 97 -0.09 -6.35 -5.77
N THR A 98 -0.53 -7.43 -6.39
CA THR A 98 0.32 -8.51 -6.88
C THR A 98 -0.33 -9.24 -8.07
N SER A 99 0.50 -9.76 -8.98
CA SER A 99 0.09 -10.71 -10.03
C SER A 99 0.15 -12.16 -9.57
N SER A 100 0.75 -12.44 -8.41
CA SER A 100 0.93 -13.79 -7.85
C SER A 100 -0.22 -14.23 -6.95
N GLY A 101 -1.40 -13.61 -7.04
CA GLY A 101 -2.53 -13.86 -6.13
C GLY A 101 -2.94 -15.33 -6.05
N ILE A 102 -3.00 -16.04 -7.18
CA ILE A 102 -3.35 -17.47 -7.20
C ILE A 102 -2.31 -18.31 -6.43
N ASN A 103 -1.02 -17.99 -6.58
CA ASN A 103 0.05 -18.70 -5.88
C ASN A 103 -0.04 -18.49 -4.36
N ILE A 104 -0.24 -17.25 -3.94
CA ILE A 104 -0.40 -16.86 -2.53
C ILE A 104 -1.55 -17.65 -1.88
N ILE A 105 -2.70 -17.74 -2.55
CA ILE A 105 -3.85 -18.49 -2.03
C ILE A 105 -3.58 -20.00 -1.99
N LYS A 106 -2.93 -20.57 -3.01
CA LYS A 106 -2.54 -22.00 -3.01
C LYS A 106 -1.60 -22.33 -1.84
N GLU A 107 -0.60 -21.49 -1.58
CA GLU A 107 0.29 -21.66 -0.44
C GLU A 107 -0.46 -21.57 0.89
N TYR A 108 -1.38 -20.61 1.04
CA TYR A 108 -2.25 -20.52 2.22
C TYR A 108 -3.05 -21.81 2.44
N SER A 109 -3.78 -22.28 1.44
CA SER A 109 -4.62 -23.48 1.56
C SER A 109 -3.80 -24.73 1.88
N ALA A 110 -2.59 -24.87 1.33
CA ALA A 110 -1.71 -25.99 1.65
C ALA A 110 -1.25 -26.02 3.12
N ILE A 111 -1.25 -24.87 3.80
CA ILE A 111 -0.86 -24.74 5.21
C ILE A 111 -2.06 -24.95 6.13
N PHE A 112 -3.21 -24.34 5.82
CA PHE A 112 -4.33 -24.21 6.77
C PHE A 112 -5.58 -25.03 6.44
N ASP A 113 -5.80 -25.42 5.18
CA ASP A 113 -7.01 -26.14 4.75
C ASP A 113 -6.80 -27.67 4.70
N LYS A 114 -5.92 -28.20 5.56
CA LYS A 114 -5.68 -29.65 5.71
C LYS A 114 -6.72 -30.33 6.59
#